data_AF-A0A367XX64-F1
#
_entry.id   AF-A0A367XX64-F1
#
_cell.length_a   1.000
_cell.length_b   1.000
_cell.length_c   1.000
_cell.angle_alpha   90.00
_cell.angle_beta   90.00
_cell.angle_gamma   90.00
#
_symmetry.space_group_name_H-M   'P 1'
#
loop_
_entity.id
_entity.type
_entity.pdbx_description
1 polymer ?
#
loop_
_entity_poly.entity_id
_entity_poly.type
_entity_poly.pdbx_seq_one_letter_code
_entity_poly.pdbx_strand_id
1 'polypeptide(L)'
;MMRAYPEVPEWAYLVVLVISLVLAILCVKVYPAETPVWGIFFALGINFVFLIPLTTVYARTGFSFGLNVLVELIVGYAIPGNGLALAFIKALGYNIDGQAQNFISDLKQGHYAKLPPRAVYRVQLLSIFIASFIQLGILNFQIDGGIKDYCDPKNTQKFTCPSTRTFYSASVLWGVIGPKKVFNGLYPILKWCFLIGFLAAFPCMLSRDGVLESM
;
A
#
# COMPACT_ATOMS: atom_id res chain seq x y z
N MET A 1 1.87 13.06 -30.49
CA MET A 1 0.90 12.22 -31.25
C MET A 1 -0.43 11.96 -30.51
N MET A 2 -0.61 12.35 -29.23
CA MET A 2 -1.89 12.28 -28.51
C MET A 2 -2.87 13.45 -28.72
N ARG A 3 -2.51 14.46 -29.54
CA ARG A 3 -3.35 15.65 -29.80
C ARG A 3 -4.70 15.36 -30.48
N ALA A 4 -4.95 14.13 -30.92
CA ALA A 4 -6.20 13.74 -31.59
C ALA A 4 -7.33 13.32 -30.63
N TYR A 5 -7.01 12.92 -29.39
CA TYR A 5 -8.03 12.51 -28.42
C TYR A 5 -8.17 13.54 -27.30
N PRO A 6 -9.41 13.91 -26.93
CA PRO A 6 -9.60 14.80 -25.82
C PRO A 6 -9.25 14.08 -24.52
N GLU A 7 -8.43 14.72 -23.69
CA GLU A 7 -8.00 14.17 -22.41
C GLU A 7 -9.19 14.03 -21.44
N VAL A 8 -8.99 13.20 -20.42
CA VAL A 8 -9.94 13.05 -19.33
C VAL A 8 -9.81 14.28 -18.44
N PRO A 9 -10.91 14.98 -18.12
CA PRO A 9 -10.80 16.16 -17.31
C PRO A 9 -10.37 15.82 -15.88
N GLU A 10 -9.48 16.63 -15.32
CA GLU A 10 -8.88 16.42 -13.99
C GLU A 10 -9.94 16.34 -12.87
N TRP A 11 -11.07 17.03 -13.03
CA TRP A 11 -12.17 16.99 -12.06
C TRP A 11 -12.74 15.59 -11.87
N ALA A 12 -12.69 14.72 -12.89
CA ALA A 12 -13.20 13.35 -12.77
C ALA A 12 -12.37 12.54 -11.76
N TYR A 13 -11.05 12.74 -11.76
CA TYR A 13 -10.15 12.14 -10.77
C TYR A 13 -10.34 12.75 -9.37
N LEU A 14 -10.56 14.06 -9.28
CA LEU A 14 -10.87 14.71 -8.00
C LEU A 14 -12.17 14.20 -7.39
N VAL A 15 -13.22 13.99 -8.19
CA VAL A 15 -14.49 13.42 -7.70
C VAL A 15 -14.28 12.03 -7.12
N VAL A 16 -13.52 11.17 -7.78
CA VAL A 16 -13.19 9.82 -7.26
C VAL A 16 -12.40 9.91 -5.96
N LEU A 17 -11.43 10.82 -5.87
CA LEU A 17 -10.66 11.06 -4.65
C LEU A 17 -11.57 11.49 -3.49
N VAL A 18 -12.47 12.45 -3.72
CA VAL A 18 -13.40 12.93 -2.68
C VAL A 18 -14.34 11.81 -2.24
N ILE A 19 -14.92 11.04 -3.17
CA ILE A 19 -15.79 9.90 -2.86
C ILE A 19 -15.04 8.88 -2.00
N SER A 20 -13.81 8.52 -2.40
CA SER A 20 -12.98 7.56 -1.65
C SER A 20 -12.66 8.03 -0.23
N LEU A 21 -12.40 9.33 -0.05
CA LEU A 21 -12.10 9.93 1.24
C LEU A 21 -13.32 9.95 2.16
N VAL A 22 -14.49 10.29 1.63
CA VAL A 22 -15.76 10.24 2.37
C VAL A 22 -16.07 8.81 2.82
N LEU A 23 -15.92 7.82 1.94
CA LEU A 23 -16.11 6.41 2.28
C LEU A 23 -15.11 5.93 3.34
N ALA A 24 -13.84 6.35 3.26
CA ALA A 24 -12.84 6.01 4.28
C ALA A 24 -13.19 6.60 5.66
N ILE A 25 -13.65 7.86 5.72
CA ILE A 25 -14.11 8.50 6.97
C ILE A 25 -15.34 7.79 7.52
N LEU A 26 -16.27 7.39 6.65
CA LEU A 26 -17.48 6.66 7.04
C LEU A 26 -17.13 5.29 7.63
N CYS A 27 -16.22 4.54 7.00
CA CYS A 27 -15.73 3.27 7.53
C CYS A 27 -15.13 3.42 8.94
N VAL A 28 -14.32 4.45 9.18
CA VAL A 28 -13.73 4.72 10.51
C VAL A 28 -14.78 5.08 11.56
N LYS A 29 -15.87 5.78 11.16
CA LYS A 29 -16.93 6.14 12.10
C LYS A 29 -17.92 5.01 12.39
N VAL A 30 -18.18 4.14 11.41
CA VAL A 30 -19.14 3.04 11.54
C VAL A 30 -18.51 1.84 12.23
N TYR A 31 -17.23 1.56 11.97
CA TYR A 31 -16.50 0.48 12.65
C TYR A 31 -15.75 1.02 13.87
N PRO A 32 -15.93 0.42 15.06
CA PRO A 32 -15.24 0.83 16.29
C PRO A 32 -13.78 0.35 16.29
N ALA A 33 -12.97 0.83 15.34
CA ALA A 33 -11.54 0.53 15.25
C ALA A 33 -10.68 1.48 16.11
N GLU A 34 -11.31 2.40 16.86
CA GLU A 34 -10.62 3.43 17.67
C GLU A 34 -9.56 4.21 16.85
N THR A 35 -9.80 4.39 15.55
CA THR A 35 -8.91 5.09 14.63
C THR A 35 -9.18 6.58 14.64
N PRO A 36 -8.18 7.44 14.88
CA PRO A 36 -8.33 8.88 14.72
C PRO A 36 -8.44 9.22 13.22
N VAL A 37 -9.40 10.07 12.86
CA VAL A 37 -9.63 10.52 11.48
C VAL A 37 -8.39 11.19 10.86
N TRP A 38 -7.56 11.84 11.69
CA TRP A 38 -6.28 12.40 11.25
C TRP A 38 -5.32 11.36 10.65
N GLY A 39 -5.41 10.09 11.06
CA GLY A 39 -4.60 8.99 10.51
C GLY A 39 -4.82 8.75 9.02
N ILE A 40 -6.03 9.01 8.52
CA ILE A 40 -6.35 8.91 7.07
C ILE A 40 -5.61 10.00 6.30
N PHE A 41 -5.68 11.24 6.76
CA PHE A 41 -4.99 12.37 6.13
C PHE A 41 -3.47 12.23 6.20
N PHE A 42 -2.97 11.67 7.29
CA PHE A 42 -1.56 11.35 7.45
C PHE A 42 -1.09 10.31 6.42
N ALA A 43 -1.82 9.21 6.26
CA ALA A 43 -1.52 8.18 5.26
C ALA A 43 -1.60 8.73 3.82
N LEU A 44 -2.57 9.60 3.53
CA LEU A 44 -2.71 10.25 2.24
C LEU A 44 -1.51 11.19 1.96
N GLY A 45 -1.09 11.98 2.96
CA GLY A 45 0.04 12.91 2.84
C GLY A 45 1.37 12.20 2.60
N ILE A 46 1.65 11.11 3.34
CA ILE A 46 2.85 10.30 3.09
C ILE A 46 2.81 9.71 1.68
N ASN A 47 1.69 9.12 1.28
CA ASN A 47 1.56 8.56 -0.06
C ASN A 47 1.81 9.63 -1.13
N PHE A 48 1.27 10.84 -0.98
CA PHE A 48 1.49 11.91 -1.94
C PHE A 48 2.98 12.27 -2.14
N VAL A 49 3.75 12.31 -1.04
CA VAL A 49 5.19 12.63 -1.09
C VAL A 49 6.02 11.47 -1.65
N PHE A 50 5.75 10.25 -1.21
CA PHE A 50 6.58 9.09 -1.54
C PHE A 50 6.17 8.38 -2.84
N LEU A 51 4.98 8.61 -3.37
CA LEU A 51 4.50 7.96 -4.59
C LEU A 51 5.33 8.36 -5.81
N ILE A 52 5.71 9.63 -5.95
CA ILE A 52 6.54 10.10 -7.09
C ILE A 52 7.90 9.39 -7.15
N PRO A 53 8.73 9.36 -6.09
CA PRO A 53 10.01 8.68 -6.14
C PRO A 53 9.86 7.16 -6.27
N LEU A 54 8.89 6.55 -5.59
CA LEU A 54 8.71 5.08 -5.64
C LEU A 54 8.25 4.61 -7.01
N THR A 55 7.30 5.31 -7.63
CA THR A 55 6.85 4.99 -9.01
C THR A 55 7.98 5.20 -10.01
N THR A 56 8.85 6.18 -9.81
CA THR A 56 10.04 6.40 -10.65
C THR A 56 11.05 5.25 -10.52
N VAL A 57 11.34 4.80 -9.30
CA VAL A 57 12.22 3.64 -9.06
C VAL A 57 11.61 2.37 -9.67
N TYR A 58 10.32 2.13 -9.45
CA TYR A 58 9.60 1.00 -10.04
C TYR A 58 9.66 1.02 -11.57
N ALA A 59 9.45 2.18 -12.19
CA ALA A 59 9.49 2.32 -13.64
C ALA A 59 10.88 2.07 -14.26
N ARG A 60 11.96 2.24 -13.48
CA ARG A 60 13.35 2.06 -13.93
C ARG A 60 13.93 0.69 -13.59
N THR A 61 13.57 0.14 -12.44
CA THR A 61 14.16 -1.11 -11.91
C THR A 61 13.23 -2.31 -12.04
N GLY A 62 11.93 -2.10 -12.24
CA GLY A 62 10.91 -3.15 -12.18
C GLY A 62 10.64 -3.66 -10.76
N PHE A 63 11.31 -3.13 -9.74
CA PHE A 63 11.16 -3.56 -8.35
C PHE A 63 10.17 -2.66 -7.60
N SER A 64 9.10 -3.25 -7.05
CA SER A 64 8.11 -2.52 -6.26
C SER A 64 8.54 -2.49 -4.79
N PHE A 65 8.61 -1.28 -4.23
CA PHE A 65 8.91 -1.06 -2.83
C PHE A 65 7.61 -0.88 -2.04
N GLY A 66 7.42 -1.69 -0.99
CA GLY A 66 6.28 -1.55 -0.10
C GLY A 66 6.53 -0.49 0.97
N LEU A 67 5.78 0.62 0.93
CA LEU A 67 5.76 1.64 2.00
C LEU A 67 5.20 1.14 3.34
N ASN A 68 4.66 -0.09 3.36
CA ASN A 68 4.06 -0.74 4.52
C ASN A 68 4.83 -0.52 5.80
N VAL A 69 6.11 -0.89 5.82
CA VAL A 69 6.93 -0.90 7.04
C VAL A 69 7.20 0.52 7.52
N LEU A 70 7.45 1.47 6.61
CA LEU A 70 7.71 2.86 6.97
C LEU A 70 6.47 3.51 7.60
N VAL A 71 5.32 3.36 6.95
CA VAL A 71 4.03 3.89 7.45
C VAL A 71 3.70 3.25 8.79
N GLU A 72 3.89 1.93 8.91
CA GLU A 72 3.62 1.18 10.13
C GLU A 72 4.48 1.66 11.31
N LEU A 73 5.74 1.99 11.05
CA LEU A 73 6.66 2.47 12.06
C LEU A 73 6.29 3.89 12.53
N ILE A 74 5.96 4.80 11.61
CA ILE A 74 5.59 6.18 11.96
C ILE A 74 4.24 6.21 12.68
N VAL A 75 3.25 5.47 12.18
CA VAL A 75 1.91 5.40 12.80
C VAL A 75 1.98 4.68 14.14
N GLY A 76 2.81 3.64 14.28
CA GLY A 76 3.05 2.97 15.56
C GLY A 76 3.68 3.88 16.62
N TYR A 77 4.44 4.91 16.21
CA TYR A 77 4.89 5.97 17.13
C TYR A 77 3.79 6.98 17.48
N ALA A 78 2.89 7.27 16.54
CA ALA A 78 1.82 8.27 16.69
C ALA A 78 0.62 7.75 17.51
N ILE A 79 0.25 6.48 17.35
CA ILE A 79 -0.89 5.83 18.03
C ILE A 79 -0.40 4.54 18.69
N PRO A 80 0.33 4.64 19.82
CA PRO A 80 0.79 3.46 20.53
C PRO A 80 -0.38 2.78 21.26
N GLY A 81 -0.42 1.44 21.22
CA GLY A 81 -1.34 0.61 22.01
C GLY A 81 -2.58 0.12 21.25
N ASN A 82 -2.81 0.56 20.02
CA ASN A 82 -3.95 0.12 19.21
C ASN A 82 -3.50 -0.54 17.89
N GLY A 83 -3.49 -1.87 17.88
CA GLY A 83 -3.13 -2.68 16.72
C GLY A 83 -4.16 -2.65 15.59
N LEU A 84 -5.45 -2.49 15.90
CA LEU A 84 -6.51 -2.42 14.89
C LEU A 84 -6.44 -1.10 14.12
N ALA A 85 -6.16 0.00 14.81
CA ALA A 85 -5.99 1.29 14.17
C ALA A 85 -4.78 1.33 13.25
N LEU A 86 -3.67 0.74 13.69
CA LEU A 86 -2.49 0.60 12.85
C LEU A 86 -2.77 -0.26 11.61
N ALA A 87 -3.43 -1.41 11.78
CA ALA A 87 -3.78 -2.31 10.68
C ALA A 87 -4.61 -1.61 9.61
N PHE A 88 -5.59 -0.79 10.02
CA PHE A 88 -6.43 -0.02 9.10
C PHE A 88 -5.64 1.04 8.34
N ILE A 89 -4.85 1.88 9.03
CA ILE A 89 -4.06 2.94 8.40
C ILE A 89 -2.99 2.35 7.48
N LYS A 90 -2.37 1.23 7.88
CA LYS A 90 -1.43 0.48 7.04
C LYS A 90 -2.09 -0.08 5.80
N ALA A 91 -3.25 -0.70 5.92
CA ALA A 91 -4.01 -1.24 4.79
C ALA A 91 -4.40 -0.12 3.81
N LEU A 92 -4.88 1.02 4.31
CA LEU A 92 -5.17 2.19 3.47
C LEU A 92 -3.91 2.68 2.76
N GLY A 93 -2.82 2.92 3.49
CA GLY A 93 -1.59 3.44 2.91
C GLY A 93 -1.01 2.52 1.83
N TYR A 94 -1.04 1.21 2.05
CA TYR A 94 -0.57 0.23 1.08
C TYR A 94 -1.43 0.13 -0.17
N ASN A 95 -2.75 0.13 -0.01
CA ASN A 95 -3.65 0.04 -1.15
C ASN A 95 -3.60 1.31 -2.01
N ILE A 96 -3.42 2.49 -1.40
CA ILE A 96 -3.25 3.74 -2.17
C ILE A 96 -2.01 3.66 -3.08
N ASP A 97 -0.85 3.28 -2.54
CA ASP A 97 0.39 3.15 -3.32
C ASP A 97 0.26 2.07 -4.41
N GLY A 98 -0.18 0.87 -4.04
CA GLY A 98 -0.31 -0.25 -4.97
C GLY A 98 -1.30 0.02 -6.11
N GLN A 99 -2.45 0.62 -5.81
CA GLN A 99 -3.44 0.97 -6.85
C GLN A 99 -2.95 2.13 -7.71
N ALA A 100 -2.21 3.09 -7.16
CA ALA A 100 -1.61 4.15 -7.95
C ALA A 100 -0.54 3.62 -8.92
N GLN A 101 0.30 2.69 -8.48
CA GLN A 101 1.30 2.03 -9.32
C GLN A 101 0.63 1.25 -10.48
N ASN A 102 -0.40 0.47 -10.17
CA ASN A 102 -1.19 -0.25 -11.19
C ASN A 102 -1.85 0.73 -12.17
N PHE A 103 -2.47 1.79 -11.68
CA PHE A 103 -3.12 2.80 -12.51
C PHE A 103 -2.14 3.49 -13.47
N ILE A 104 -0.94 3.88 -12.99
CA ILE A 104 0.10 4.48 -13.85
C ILE A 104 0.61 3.47 -14.89
N SER A 105 0.80 2.20 -14.49
CA SER A 105 1.19 1.12 -15.41
C SER A 105 0.15 0.94 -16.51
N ASP A 106 -1.13 0.93 -16.16
CA ASP A 106 -2.24 0.79 -17.11
C ASP A 106 -2.33 1.99 -18.07
N LEU A 107 -2.13 3.21 -17.56
CA LEU A 107 -2.08 4.41 -18.41
C LEU A 107 -0.92 4.33 -19.41
N LYS A 108 0.24 3.84 -18.98
CA LYS A 108 1.40 3.65 -19.85
C LYS A 108 1.14 2.58 -20.91
N GLN A 109 0.53 1.46 -20.53
CA GLN A 109 0.12 0.41 -21.48
C GLN A 109 -0.93 0.93 -22.47
N GLY A 110 -1.92 1.69 -22.00
CA GLY A 110 -2.92 2.33 -22.84
C GLY A 110 -2.32 3.33 -23.84
N HIS A 111 -1.29 4.07 -23.41
CA HIS A 111 -0.52 4.96 -24.27
C HIS A 111 0.19 4.20 -25.39
N TYR A 112 0.85 3.07 -25.08
CA TYR A 112 1.51 2.24 -26.09
C TYR A 112 0.53 1.54 -27.04
N ALA A 113 -0.62 1.11 -26.53
CA ALA A 113 -1.69 0.49 -27.31
C ALA A 113 -2.51 1.49 -28.15
N LYS A 114 -2.21 2.80 -28.04
CA LYS A 114 -2.91 3.90 -28.75
C LYS A 114 -4.42 3.93 -28.45
N LEU A 115 -4.82 3.58 -27.23
CA LEU A 115 -6.22 3.57 -26.83
C LEU A 115 -6.71 5.00 -26.48
N PRO A 116 -7.97 5.35 -26.80
CA PRO A 116 -8.53 6.64 -26.43
C PRO A 116 -8.65 6.77 -24.89
N PRO A 117 -8.06 7.80 -24.26
CA PRO A 117 -7.97 7.92 -22.79
C PRO A 117 -9.31 7.87 -22.05
N ARG A 118 -10.36 8.47 -22.64
CA ARG A 118 -11.72 8.47 -22.07
C ARG A 118 -12.36 7.09 -22.01
N ALA A 119 -12.07 6.22 -22.97
CA ALA A 119 -12.59 4.86 -22.95
C ALA A 119 -11.89 4.03 -21.87
N VAL A 120 -10.55 4.17 -21.76
CA VAL A 120 -9.74 3.50 -20.73
C VAL A 120 -10.23 3.85 -19.34
N TYR A 121 -10.45 5.14 -19.05
CA TYR A 121 -10.97 5.60 -17.75
C TYR A 121 -12.33 4.98 -17.38
N ARG A 122 -13.27 4.93 -18.33
CA ARG A 122 -14.61 4.35 -18.11
C ARG A 122 -14.54 2.86 -17.83
N VAL A 123 -13.70 2.13 -18.58
CA VAL A 123 -13.50 0.69 -18.38
C VAL A 123 -12.86 0.42 -17.01
N GLN A 124 -11.81 1.16 -16.65
CA GLN A 124 -11.15 1.03 -15.35
C GLN A 124 -12.11 1.24 -14.18
N LEU A 125 -12.94 2.28 -14.22
CA LEU A 125 -13.95 2.53 -13.18
C LEU A 125 -14.96 1.37 -13.07
N LEU A 126 -15.47 0.88 -14.20
CA LEU A 126 -16.43 -0.22 -14.22
C LEU A 126 -15.79 -1.52 -13.69
N SER A 127 -14.56 -1.81 -14.11
CA SER A 127 -13.81 -2.99 -13.68
C SER A 127 -13.55 -2.98 -12.18
N ILE A 128 -13.11 -1.85 -11.62
CA ILE A 128 -12.87 -1.71 -10.18
C ILE A 128 -14.17 -1.87 -9.40
N PHE A 129 -15.26 -1.28 -9.89
CA PHE A 129 -16.56 -1.40 -9.24
C PHE A 129 -16.99 -2.87 -9.16
N ILE A 130 -16.98 -3.59 -10.28
CA ILE A 130 -17.34 -5.02 -10.33
C ILE A 130 -16.39 -5.88 -9.48
N ALA A 131 -15.08 -5.64 -9.59
CA ALA A 131 -14.06 -6.39 -8.86
C ALA A 131 -14.24 -6.24 -7.35
N SER A 132 -14.63 -5.06 -6.86
CA SER A 132 -14.83 -4.82 -5.42
C SER A 132 -15.92 -5.72 -4.83
N PHE A 133 -17.07 -5.90 -5.51
CA PHE A 133 -18.13 -6.80 -5.07
C PHE A 133 -17.74 -8.27 -5.17
N ILE A 134 -17.08 -8.67 -6.25
CA ILE A 134 -16.62 -10.06 -6.42
C ILE A 134 -15.63 -10.42 -5.32
N GLN A 135 -14.66 -9.54 -5.03
CA GLN A 135 -13.67 -9.74 -3.99
C GLN A 135 -14.33 -9.90 -2.61
N LEU A 136 -15.30 -9.04 -2.28
CA LEU A 136 -16.07 -9.15 -1.03
C LEU A 136 -16.89 -10.44 -0.95
N GLY A 137 -17.51 -10.86 -2.06
CA GLY A 137 -18.29 -12.10 -2.13
C GLY A 137 -17.41 -13.33 -1.92
N ILE A 138 -16.25 -13.39 -2.56
CA ILE A 138 -15.27 -14.47 -2.36
C ILE A 138 -14.79 -14.51 -0.92
N LEU A 139 -14.52 -13.35 -0.31
CA LEU A 139 -14.01 -13.27 1.05
C LEU A 139 -15.04 -13.74 2.08
N ASN A 140 -16.32 -13.36 1.91
CA ASN A 140 -17.41 -13.89 2.74
C ASN A 140 -17.61 -15.39 2.52
N PHE A 141 -17.55 -15.87 1.28
CA PHE A 141 -17.65 -17.30 0.98
C PHE A 141 -16.54 -18.11 1.65
N GLN A 142 -15.30 -17.61 1.62
CA GLN A 142 -14.16 -18.28 2.24
C GLN A 142 -14.27 -18.36 3.77
N ILE A 143 -14.84 -17.35 4.42
CA ILE A 143 -14.97 -17.28 5.87
C ILE A 143 -16.22 -18.03 6.38
N ASP A 144 -17.39 -17.81 5.78
CA ASP A 144 -18.68 -18.30 6.31
C ASP A 144 -19.23 -19.55 5.61
N GLY A 145 -18.88 -19.80 4.34
CA GLY A 145 -19.65 -20.70 3.48
C GLY A 145 -18.90 -21.89 2.86
N GLY A 146 -17.59 -21.83 2.70
CA GLY A 146 -16.88 -22.72 1.76
C GLY A 146 -15.80 -23.63 2.35
N ILE A 147 -15.08 -23.20 3.39
CA ILE A 147 -13.88 -23.89 3.87
C ILE A 147 -13.94 -24.04 5.39
N LYS A 148 -14.08 -25.29 5.86
CA LYS A 148 -14.02 -25.60 7.30
C LYS A 148 -12.60 -25.36 7.81
N ASP A 149 -12.45 -24.69 8.95
CA ASP A 149 -11.17 -24.35 9.58
C ASP A 149 -10.21 -23.54 8.68
N TYR A 150 -10.73 -22.49 8.04
CA TYR A 150 -9.94 -21.57 7.21
C TYR A 150 -8.76 -20.97 8.00
N CYS A 151 -7.55 -21.02 7.42
CA CYS A 151 -6.29 -20.60 8.04
C CYS A 151 -5.77 -21.44 9.24
N ASP A 152 -6.37 -22.60 9.55
CA ASP A 152 -5.83 -23.53 10.55
C ASP A 152 -4.67 -24.37 9.94
N PRO A 153 -3.52 -24.52 10.64
CA PRO A 153 -2.40 -25.33 10.15
C PRO A 153 -2.74 -26.80 9.94
N LYS A 154 -3.80 -27.31 10.60
CA LYS A 154 -4.26 -28.70 10.52
C LYS A 154 -5.40 -28.90 9.52
N ASN A 155 -5.78 -27.86 8.77
CA ASN A 155 -6.84 -27.98 7.77
C ASN A 155 -6.48 -29.05 6.72
N THR A 156 -7.42 -29.95 6.43
CA THR A 156 -7.28 -31.03 5.43
C THR A 156 -6.99 -30.50 4.02
N GLN A 157 -7.44 -29.29 3.71
CA GLN A 157 -7.22 -28.62 2.43
C GLN A 157 -5.92 -27.80 2.39
N LYS A 158 -5.13 -27.78 3.49
CA LYS A 158 -3.84 -27.07 3.61
C LYS A 158 -3.91 -25.58 3.26
N PHE A 159 -5.08 -24.94 3.44
CA PHE A 159 -5.22 -23.49 3.37
C PHE A 159 -4.55 -22.84 4.58
N THR A 160 -3.22 -22.76 4.53
CA THR A 160 -2.42 -21.98 5.48
C THR A 160 -2.38 -20.54 4.97
N CYS A 161 -2.67 -19.56 5.84
CA CYS A 161 -2.73 -18.13 5.47
C CYS A 161 -1.50 -17.37 6.00
N PRO A 162 -0.30 -17.61 5.45
CA PRO A 162 0.93 -17.01 5.98
C PRO A 162 0.94 -15.48 5.82
N SER A 163 0.40 -14.95 4.72
CA SER A 163 0.34 -13.51 4.46
C SER A 163 -0.54 -12.80 5.49
N THR A 164 -1.76 -13.29 5.72
CA THR A 164 -2.70 -12.74 6.70
C THR A 164 -2.14 -12.83 8.12
N ARG A 165 -1.50 -13.95 8.48
CA ARG A 165 -0.85 -14.10 9.79
C ARG A 165 0.30 -13.12 9.97
N THR A 166 1.13 -12.92 8.94
CA THR A 166 2.24 -11.96 8.99
C THR A 166 1.73 -10.53 9.15
N PHE A 167 0.65 -10.17 8.43
CA PHE A 167 0.02 -8.86 8.56
C PHE A 167 -0.54 -8.62 9.96
N TYR A 168 -1.18 -9.63 10.55
CA TYR A 168 -1.69 -9.56 11.93
C TYR A 168 -0.56 -9.48 12.95
N SER A 169 0.45 -10.35 12.87
CA SER A 169 1.61 -10.32 13.77
C SER A 169 2.38 -9.00 13.71
N ALA A 170 2.52 -8.41 12.51
CA ALA A 170 3.13 -7.09 12.35
C ALA A 170 2.30 -6.00 13.05
N SER A 171 0.97 -6.05 12.90
CA SER A 171 0.06 -5.09 13.57
C SER A 171 0.13 -5.18 15.10
N VAL A 172 0.33 -6.38 15.65
CA VAL A 172 0.55 -6.59 17.08
C VAL A 172 1.92 -6.03 17.52
N LEU A 173 2.98 -6.33 16.77
CA LEU A 173 4.34 -5.89 17.09
C LEU A 173 4.48 -4.36 17.05
N TRP A 174 4.01 -3.74 15.96
CA TRP A 174 4.19 -2.32 15.74
C TRP A 174 3.07 -1.46 16.33
N GLY A 175 1.87 -2.01 16.52
CA GLY A 175 0.70 -1.27 17.01
C GLY A 175 0.46 -1.43 18.49
N VAL A 176 0.50 -2.66 19.01
CA VAL A 176 0.23 -2.95 20.43
C VAL A 176 1.49 -2.80 21.29
N ILE A 177 2.61 -3.42 20.90
CA ILE A 177 3.88 -3.30 21.63
C ILE A 177 4.52 -1.93 21.37
N GLY A 178 4.49 -1.51 20.12
CA GLY A 178 4.95 -0.20 19.69
C GLY A 178 6.47 -0.13 19.45
N PRO A 179 6.91 0.68 18.48
CA PRO A 179 8.32 0.81 18.12
C PRO A 179 9.20 1.34 19.26
N LYS A 180 8.66 2.14 20.20
CA LYS A 180 9.40 2.62 21.39
C LYS A 180 9.96 1.46 22.24
N LYS A 181 9.19 0.40 22.46
CA LYS A 181 9.61 -0.76 23.27
C LYS A 181 10.55 -1.69 22.50
N VAL A 182 10.30 -1.85 21.20
CA VAL A 182 11.15 -2.68 20.33
C VAL A 182 12.54 -2.06 20.19
N PHE A 183 12.62 -0.76 19.88
CA PHE A 183 13.89 -0.10 19.60
C PHE A 183 14.65 0.40 20.84
N ASN A 184 14.03 0.59 22.01
CA ASN A 184 14.76 0.94 23.24
C ASN A 184 15.01 -0.24 24.18
N GLY A 185 14.24 -1.33 24.07
CA GLY A 185 14.34 -2.49 24.94
C GLY A 185 14.92 -3.72 24.25
N LEU A 186 14.11 -4.36 23.41
CA LEU A 186 14.41 -5.69 22.85
C LEU A 186 15.51 -5.68 21.78
N TYR A 187 15.55 -4.66 20.92
CA TYR A 187 16.49 -4.57 19.80
C TYR A 187 17.00 -3.14 19.59
N PRO A 188 17.88 -2.63 20.47
CA PRO A 188 18.46 -1.29 20.34
C PRO A 188 19.35 -1.13 19.11
N ILE A 189 19.98 -2.22 18.65
CA ILE A 189 20.84 -2.24 17.46
C ILE A 189 20.06 -1.90 16.18
N LEU A 190 18.75 -2.19 16.15
CA LEU A 190 17.93 -2.13 14.94
C LEU A 190 17.71 -0.69 14.45
N LYS A 191 17.84 0.31 15.33
CA LYS A 191 17.83 1.73 14.94
C LYS A 191 19.01 2.08 14.03
N TRP A 192 20.16 1.48 14.30
CA TRP A 192 21.39 1.73 13.56
C TRP A 192 21.38 1.08 12.18
N CYS A 193 20.56 0.05 11.97
CA CYS A 193 20.39 -0.57 10.64
C CYS A 193 19.87 0.41 9.59
N PHE A 194 19.01 1.39 9.96
CA PHE A 194 18.58 2.44 9.04
C PHE A 194 19.76 3.33 8.60
N LEU A 195 20.66 3.64 9.53
CA LEU A 195 21.84 4.45 9.30
C LEU A 195 22.88 3.70 8.47
N ILE A 196 23.08 2.41 8.76
CA ILE A 196 23.94 1.52 7.96
C ILE A 196 23.39 1.39 6.54
N GLY A 197 22.08 1.24 6.36
CA GLY A 197 21.47 1.20 5.02
C GLY A 197 21.69 2.49 4.24
N PHE A 198 21.54 3.65 4.88
CA PHE A 198 21.84 4.94 4.26
C PHE A 198 23.32 5.08 3.89
N LEU A 199 24.22 4.70 4.79
CA LEU A 199 25.67 4.76 4.56
C LEU A 199 26.13 3.76 3.50
N ALA A 200 25.51 2.58 3.41
CA ALA A 200 25.82 1.55 2.41
C ALA A 200 25.39 1.96 0.99
N ALA A 201 24.45 2.90 0.84
CA ALA A 201 24.09 3.45 -0.45
C ALA A 201 25.26 4.19 -1.12
N PHE A 202 26.10 4.91 -0.36
CA PHE A 202 27.22 5.68 -0.91
C PHE A 202 28.31 4.82 -1.57
N PRO A 203 28.82 3.74 -0.95
CA PRO A 203 29.72 2.79 -1.60
C PRO A 203 29.13 2.14 -2.85
N CYS A 204 27.84 1.83 -2.84
CA CYS A 204 27.15 1.25 -4.01
C CYS A 204 26.98 2.24 -5.16
N MET A 205 26.86 3.55 -4.90
CA MET A 205 26.88 4.58 -5.94
C MET A 205 28.30 4.73 -6.51
N LEU A 206 29.30 4.80 -5.64
CA LEU A 206 30.70 4.96 -6.04
C LEU A 206 31.23 3.78 -6.88
N SER A 207 30.80 2.55 -6.58
CA SER A 207 31.16 1.37 -7.38
C SER A 207 30.47 1.33 -8.74
N ARG A 208 29.35 2.06 -8.90
CA ARG A 208 28.61 2.13 -10.16
C ARG A 208 29.26 3.13 -11.13
N ASP A 209 29.82 4.21 -10.62
CA ASP A 209 30.58 5.19 -11.41
C ASP A 209 31.88 4.57 -11.95
N GLY A 210 32.55 3.71 -11.16
CA GLY A 210 33.74 2.98 -11.61
C GLY A 210 33.50 1.94 -12.72
N VAL A 211 32.28 1.44 -12.88
CA VAL A 211 31.92 0.50 -13.97
C VAL A 211 31.61 1.25 -15.28
N LEU A 212 31.03 2.44 -15.20
CA LEU A 212 30.73 3.29 -16.36
C LEU A 212 31.98 3.90 -17.01
N GLU A 213 33.08 4.06 -16.27
CA GLU A 213 34.35 4.59 -16.79
C GLU A 213 35.24 3.51 -17.44
N SER A 214 34.82 2.23 -17.37
CA SER A 214 35.56 1.06 -17.89
C SER A 214 34.92 0.39 -19.12
N MET A 215 33.80 0.92 -19.63
CA MET A 215 33.17 0.56 -20.91
C MET A 215 33.26 1.71 -21.91
#